data_AF-A0A535QJB9-F1
#
_entry.id   AF-A0A535QJB9-F1
#
_cell.length_a   1.000
_cell.length_b   1.000
_cell.length_c   1.000
_cell.angle_alpha   90.00
_cell.angle_beta   90.00
_cell.angle_gamma   90.00
#
_symmetry.space_group_name_H-M   'P 1'
#
loop_
_entity.id
_entity.type
_entity.pdbx_description
1 polymer ?
#
loop_
_entity_poly.entity_id
_entity_poly.type
_entity_poly.pdbx_seq_one_letter_code
_entity_poly.pdbx_strand_id
1 'polypeptide(L)'
;MAISFAVAAVGLELAAVLMYSAAAGYAGGLSVEPSKLLASGASGAALIRWGSLVDMFGYLSIAPVVIYLRARYATAKYIDLFAAAGLAVVVIGSIGAASMATAAAALITDYSTASSAQKEAIVPAFATLYRAVVLGMWQTLETIPAAVWLLGTASGARRKGPQSVFVILVILGAINAVIALYRLAVAG
;
A
#
# COMPACT_ATOMS: atom_id res chain seq x y z
N MET A 1 13.69 -18.53 -5.10
CA MET A 1 13.93 -17.07 -5.09
C MET A 1 12.63 -16.27 -5.05
N ALA A 2 11.70 -16.39 -6.01
CA ALA A 2 10.45 -15.61 -6.01
C ALA A 2 9.55 -15.82 -4.76
N ILE A 3 9.49 -17.05 -4.22
CA ILE A 3 8.76 -17.34 -2.98
C ILE A 3 9.34 -16.54 -1.80
N SER A 4 10.67 -16.43 -1.70
CA SER A 4 11.32 -15.65 -0.64
C SER A 4 10.94 -14.17 -0.70
N PHE A 5 10.84 -13.61 -1.90
CA PHE A 5 10.36 -12.24 -2.11
C PHE A 5 8.87 -12.06 -1.79
N ALA A 6 8.03 -13.04 -2.13
CA ALA A 6 6.62 -13.01 -1.75
C ALA A 6 6.43 -13.10 -0.22
N VAL A 7 7.20 -13.96 0.45
CA VAL A 7 7.21 -14.06 1.92
C VAL A 7 7.73 -12.77 2.55
N ALA A 8 8.80 -12.19 2.00
CA ALA A 8 9.33 -10.91 2.46
C ALA A 8 8.29 -9.79 2.30
N ALA A 9 7.63 -9.68 1.15
CA ALA A 9 6.56 -8.72 0.93
C ALA A 9 5.47 -8.86 2.01
N VAL A 10 4.89 -10.05 2.18
CA VAL A 10 3.85 -10.28 3.20
C VAL A 10 4.34 -9.96 4.62
N GLY A 11 5.55 -10.37 4.98
CA GLY A 11 6.11 -10.12 6.32
C GLY A 11 6.33 -8.63 6.59
N LEU A 12 6.84 -7.90 5.60
CA LEU A 12 7.09 -6.46 5.69
C LEU A 12 5.77 -5.67 5.75
N GLU A 13 4.79 -6.00 4.90
CA GLU A 13 3.45 -5.38 4.91
C GLU A 13 2.76 -5.57 6.27
N LEU A 14 2.81 -6.79 6.84
CA LEU A 14 2.25 -7.05 8.16
C LEU A 14 2.96 -6.23 9.26
N ALA A 15 4.29 -6.13 9.20
CA ALA A 15 5.05 -5.31 10.14
C ALA A 15 4.69 -3.82 10.01
N ALA A 16 4.60 -3.31 8.78
CA ALA A 16 4.20 -1.93 8.51
C ALA A 16 2.80 -1.61 9.06
N VAL A 17 1.82 -2.48 8.79
CA VAL A 17 0.45 -2.35 9.30
C VAL A 17 0.42 -2.34 10.84
N LEU A 18 1.22 -3.18 11.51
CA LEU A 18 1.30 -3.16 12.97
C LEU A 18 1.89 -1.84 13.49
N MET A 19 2.90 -1.29 12.82
CA MET A 19 3.49 0.01 13.19
C MET A 19 2.52 1.17 12.97
N TYR A 20 1.78 1.18 11.86
CA TYR A 20 0.72 2.15 11.60
C TYR A 20 -0.41 2.06 12.61
N SER A 21 -0.83 0.84 12.94
CA SER A 21 -1.86 0.60 13.96
C SER A 21 -1.40 1.09 15.32
N ALA A 22 -0.15 0.80 15.72
CA ALA A 22 0.42 1.29 16.97
C ALA A 22 0.52 2.82 17.00
N ALA A 23 0.93 3.46 15.90
CA ALA A 23 0.95 4.93 15.80
C ALA A 23 -0.45 5.55 15.92
N ALA A 24 -1.46 4.85 15.43
CA ALA A 24 -2.87 5.24 15.52
C ALA A 24 -3.55 4.86 16.84
N GLY A 25 -2.82 4.30 17.81
CA GLY A 25 -3.39 3.83 19.08
C GLY A 25 -4.37 2.67 18.93
N TYR A 26 -4.15 1.80 17.92
CA TYR A 26 -5.00 0.68 17.54
C TYR A 26 -6.45 1.06 17.22
N ALA A 27 -6.66 2.26 16.67
CA ALA A 27 -7.96 2.68 16.17
C ALA A 27 -8.44 1.73 15.05
N GLY A 28 -9.64 1.16 15.23
CA GLY A 28 -10.26 0.28 14.23
C GLY A 28 -10.84 1.04 13.04
N GLY A 29 -10.81 0.43 11.85
CA GLY A 29 -11.42 0.95 10.62
C GLY A 29 -10.59 0.65 9.36
N LEU A 30 -11.18 0.86 8.17
CA LEU A 30 -10.47 0.76 6.88
C LEU A 30 -9.48 1.91 6.64
N SER A 31 -9.62 3.00 7.40
CA SER A 31 -8.69 4.12 7.45
C SER A 31 -8.77 4.76 8.82
N VAL A 32 -7.66 5.34 9.28
CA VAL A 32 -7.59 6.07 10.55
C VAL A 32 -8.01 7.53 10.34
N GLU A 33 -8.61 8.15 11.34
CA GLU A 33 -8.83 9.59 11.33
C GLU A 33 -7.48 10.33 11.35
N PRO A 34 -7.19 11.23 10.40
CA PRO A 34 -5.89 11.89 10.31
C PRO A 34 -5.47 12.60 11.59
N SER A 35 -6.43 13.16 12.34
CA SER A 35 -6.19 13.85 13.61
C SER A 35 -5.59 12.93 14.68
N LYS A 36 -5.96 11.65 14.72
CA LYS A 36 -5.41 10.67 15.68
C LYS A 36 -3.94 10.40 15.41
N LEU A 37 -3.59 10.21 14.14
CA LEU A 37 -2.20 10.05 13.71
C LEU A 37 -1.40 11.33 13.96
N LEU A 38 -1.97 12.50 13.68
CA LEU A 38 -1.31 13.78 13.89
C LEU A 38 -1.00 14.04 15.38
N ALA A 39 -1.91 13.63 16.28
CA ALA A 39 -1.77 13.80 17.72
C ALA A 39 -0.91 12.72 18.41
N SER A 40 -0.33 11.77 17.65
CA SER A 40 0.39 10.62 18.19
C SER A 40 1.76 10.93 18.82
N GLY A 41 2.26 12.17 18.65
CA GLY A 41 3.51 12.65 19.25
C GLY A 41 4.76 11.99 18.67
N ALA A 42 5.90 12.19 19.33
CA ALA A 42 7.22 11.78 18.83
C ALA A 42 7.33 10.25 18.60
N SER A 43 6.74 9.44 19.49
CA SER A 43 6.71 7.98 19.32
C SER A 43 5.90 7.56 18.10
N GLY A 44 4.74 8.18 17.87
CA GLY A 44 3.93 7.92 16.68
C GLY A 44 4.59 8.39 15.39
N ALA A 45 5.29 9.54 15.41
CA ALA A 45 6.11 10.01 14.28
C ALA A 45 7.19 8.98 13.90
N ALA A 46 7.89 8.42 14.90
CA ALA A 46 8.89 7.38 14.67
C ALA A 46 8.29 6.09 14.09
N LEU A 47 7.13 5.67 14.60
CA LEU A 47 6.41 4.50 14.09
C LEU A 47 5.92 4.72 12.65
N ILE A 48 5.42 5.90 12.31
CA ILE A 48 5.02 6.25 10.94
C ILE A 48 6.23 6.26 10.02
N ARG A 49 7.35 6.84 10.44
CA ARG A 49 8.59 6.86 9.66
C ARG A 49 9.05 5.44 9.33
N TRP A 50 9.28 4.62 10.36
CA TRP A 50 9.83 3.29 10.18
C TRP A 50 8.83 2.32 9.57
N GLY A 51 7.56 2.39 9.95
CA GLY A 51 6.48 1.62 9.33
C GLY A 51 6.41 1.88 7.83
N SER A 52 6.52 3.14 7.42
CA SER A 52 6.52 3.48 5.98
C SER A 52 7.78 3.11 5.24
N LEU A 53 8.95 3.09 5.89
CA LEU A 53 10.15 2.55 5.25
C LEU A 53 10.04 1.03 5.07
N VAL A 54 9.52 0.32 6.07
CA VAL A 54 9.24 -1.12 5.99
C VAL A 54 8.23 -1.42 4.88
N ASP A 55 7.15 -0.65 4.80
CA ASP A 55 6.11 -0.71 3.76
C ASP A 55 6.72 -0.54 2.35
N MET A 56 7.56 0.48 2.17
CA MET A 56 8.27 0.72 0.91
C MET A 56 9.10 -0.51 0.49
N PHE A 57 9.81 -1.16 1.43
CA PHE A 57 10.54 -2.39 1.13
C PHE A 57 9.61 -3.59 0.86
N GLY A 58 8.41 -3.61 1.43
CA GLY A 58 7.33 -4.54 1.10
C GLY A 58 6.97 -4.44 -0.38
N TYR A 59 6.61 -3.24 -0.85
CA TYR A 59 6.36 -2.97 -2.27
C TYR A 59 7.55 -3.32 -3.16
N LEU A 60 8.78 -2.92 -2.82
CA LEU A 60 9.96 -3.25 -3.63
C LEU A 60 10.19 -4.76 -3.73
N SER A 61 9.85 -5.52 -2.70
CA SER A 61 9.92 -6.99 -2.70
C SER A 61 8.90 -7.63 -3.63
N ILE A 62 7.82 -6.92 -4.03
CA ILE A 62 6.84 -7.41 -4.98
C ILE A 62 7.39 -7.42 -6.42
N ALA A 63 8.30 -6.50 -6.80
CA ALA A 63 8.80 -6.40 -8.18
C ALA A 63 9.43 -7.71 -8.72
N PRO A 64 10.31 -8.41 -7.98
CA PRO A 64 10.81 -9.72 -8.40
C PRO A 64 9.72 -10.76 -8.59
N VAL A 65 8.63 -10.71 -7.80
CA VAL A 65 7.47 -11.60 -7.94
C VAL A 65 6.74 -11.31 -9.24
N VAL A 66 6.50 -10.04 -9.56
CA VAL A 66 5.88 -9.60 -10.82
C VAL A 66 6.68 -10.13 -12.02
N ILE A 67 7.99 -9.88 -12.04
CA ILE A 67 8.89 -10.31 -13.12
C ILE A 67 8.90 -11.83 -13.25
N TYR A 68 8.96 -12.55 -12.12
CA TYR A 68 8.90 -14.01 -12.11
C TYR A 68 7.60 -14.55 -12.71
N LEU A 69 6.45 -14.03 -12.29
CA LEU A 69 5.15 -14.49 -12.79
C LEU A 69 4.97 -14.18 -14.27
N ARG A 70 5.45 -13.01 -14.72
CA ARG A 70 5.51 -12.66 -16.14
C ARG A 70 6.27 -13.71 -16.94
N ALA A 71 7.50 -14.02 -16.53
CA ALA A 71 8.34 -15.00 -17.21
C ALA A 71 7.72 -16.41 -17.17
N ARG A 72 7.19 -16.81 -16.02
CA ARG A 72 6.59 -18.13 -15.79
C ARG A 72 5.35 -18.38 -16.65
N TYR A 73 4.60 -17.32 -16.98
CA TYR A 73 3.38 -17.37 -17.76
C TYR A 73 3.50 -16.61 -19.09
N ALA A 74 4.71 -16.51 -19.66
CA ALA A 74 5.00 -15.70 -20.85
C ALA A 74 4.11 -15.98 -22.07
N THR A 75 3.56 -17.19 -22.20
CA THR A 75 2.65 -17.56 -23.31
C THR A 75 1.20 -17.12 -23.07
N ALA A 76 0.86 -16.58 -21.91
CA ALA A 76 -0.50 -16.14 -21.61
C ALA A 76 -0.78 -14.80 -22.31
N LYS A 77 -2.00 -14.65 -22.83
CA LYS A 77 -2.42 -13.42 -23.51
C LYS A 77 -2.35 -12.25 -22.52
N TYR A 78 -1.79 -11.12 -22.97
CA TYR A 78 -1.67 -9.88 -22.20
C TYR A 78 -0.81 -9.95 -20.92
N ILE A 79 0.04 -10.98 -20.78
CA ILE A 79 0.87 -11.13 -19.57
C ILE A 79 1.79 -9.93 -19.32
N ASP A 80 2.27 -9.29 -20.38
CA ASP A 80 3.08 -8.06 -20.29
C ASP A 80 2.30 -6.89 -19.72
N LEU A 81 1.04 -6.73 -20.10
CA LEU A 81 0.14 -5.72 -19.55
C LEU A 81 -0.11 -5.97 -18.05
N PHE A 82 -0.36 -7.23 -17.67
CA PHE A 82 -0.57 -7.58 -16.27
C PHE A 82 0.69 -7.36 -15.44
N ALA A 83 1.86 -7.66 -16.00
CA ALA A 83 3.14 -7.37 -15.34
C ALA A 83 3.40 -5.86 -15.21
N ALA A 84 3.08 -5.07 -16.24
CA ALA A 84 3.18 -3.62 -16.16
C ALA A 84 2.26 -3.04 -15.07
N ALA A 85 1.04 -3.58 -14.93
CA ALA A 85 0.15 -3.22 -13.83
C ALA A 85 0.75 -3.60 -12.47
N GLY A 86 1.37 -4.78 -12.34
CA GLY A 86 2.05 -5.20 -11.11
C GLY A 86 3.23 -4.29 -10.75
N LEU A 87 4.00 -3.84 -11.73
CA LEU A 87 5.08 -2.87 -11.49
C LEU A 87 4.53 -1.48 -11.14
N ALA A 88 3.37 -1.09 -11.68
CA ALA A 88 2.70 0.14 -11.27
C ALA A 88 2.32 0.11 -9.78
N VAL A 89 1.81 -1.02 -9.27
CA VAL A 89 1.56 -1.22 -7.82
C VAL A 89 2.82 -0.94 -7.00
N VAL A 90 3.95 -1.53 -7.40
CA VAL A 90 5.24 -1.34 -6.71
C VAL A 90 5.61 0.14 -6.65
N VAL A 91 5.52 0.84 -7.77
CA VAL A 91 5.91 2.25 -7.86
C VAL A 91 4.96 3.14 -7.04
N ILE A 92 3.64 2.96 -7.19
CA ILE A 92 2.64 3.76 -6.48
C ILE A 92 2.78 3.57 -4.97
N GLY A 93 2.81 2.32 -4.52
CA GLY A 93 2.95 1.98 -3.11
C GLY A 93 4.23 2.53 -2.50
N SER A 94 5.37 2.37 -3.21
CA SER A 94 6.67 2.90 -2.75
C SER A 94 6.68 4.42 -2.65
N ILE A 95 6.04 5.15 -3.57
CA ILE A 95 5.95 6.62 -3.50
C ILE A 95 5.08 7.04 -2.32
N GLY A 96 3.94 6.38 -2.11
CA GLY A 96 3.07 6.65 -0.96
C GLY A 96 3.82 6.43 0.36
N ALA A 97 4.49 5.30 0.48
CA ALA A 97 5.31 4.93 1.63
C ALA A 97 6.46 5.93 1.87
N ALA A 98 7.22 6.30 0.83
CA ALA A 98 8.28 7.30 0.95
C ALA A 98 7.74 8.68 1.38
N SER A 99 6.57 9.07 0.88
CA SER A 99 5.90 10.33 1.24
C SER A 99 5.47 10.34 2.70
N MET A 100 4.93 9.23 3.21
CA MET A 100 4.57 9.09 4.63
C MET A 100 5.80 9.05 5.53
N ALA A 101 6.87 8.34 5.12
CA ALA A 101 8.11 8.25 5.87
C ALA A 101 8.78 9.62 6.11
N THR A 102 8.63 10.51 5.15
CA THR A 102 9.29 11.82 5.12
C THR A 102 8.37 12.94 5.60
N ALA A 103 7.25 13.18 4.91
CA ALA A 103 6.38 14.32 5.17
C ALA A 103 5.46 14.08 6.39
N ALA A 104 4.83 12.90 6.51
CA ALA A 104 3.89 12.67 7.60
C ALA A 104 4.61 12.63 8.96
N ALA A 105 5.76 11.95 9.03
CA ALA A 105 6.56 11.90 10.25
C ALA A 105 7.07 13.29 10.70
N ALA A 106 7.49 14.13 9.75
CA ALA A 106 7.91 15.50 10.04
C ALA A 106 6.74 16.35 10.59
N LEU A 107 5.58 16.31 9.92
CA LEU A 107 4.40 17.06 10.34
C LEU A 107 3.88 16.64 11.72
N ILE A 108 3.95 15.34 12.08
CA ILE A 108 3.59 14.87 13.43
C ILE A 108 4.56 15.43 14.48
N THR A 109 5.86 15.46 14.17
CA THR A 109 6.89 16.01 15.06
C THR A 109 6.65 17.51 15.27
N ASP A 110 6.49 18.27 14.18
CA ASP A 110 6.25 19.70 14.22
C ASP A 110 4.96 20.04 14.99
N TYR A 111 3.90 19.26 14.79
CA TYR A 111 2.64 19.42 15.51
C TYR A 111 2.79 19.29 17.03
N SER A 112 3.68 18.41 17.49
CA SER A 112 3.85 18.14 18.93
C SER A 112 4.41 19.34 19.71
N THR A 113 5.21 20.19 19.07
CA THR A 113 5.85 21.36 19.69
C THR A 113 5.30 22.69 19.19
N ALA A 114 4.38 22.67 18.23
CA ALA A 114 3.80 23.86 17.61
C ALA A 114 2.92 24.67 18.57
N SER A 115 2.98 26.00 18.44
CA SER A 115 1.99 26.92 19.01
C SER A 115 0.60 26.72 18.39
N SER A 116 -0.45 27.25 19.01
CA SER A 116 -1.83 27.13 18.49
C SER A 116 -1.98 27.62 17.05
N ALA A 117 -1.39 28.77 16.73
CA ALA A 117 -1.42 29.33 15.37
C ALA A 117 -0.69 28.44 14.34
N GLN A 118 0.43 27.80 14.73
CA GLN A 118 1.14 26.86 13.85
C GLN A 118 0.35 25.56 13.64
N LYS A 119 -0.33 25.06 14.69
CA LYS A 119 -1.20 23.88 14.60
C LYS A 119 -2.33 24.08 13.60
N GLU A 120 -2.91 25.27 13.54
CA GLU A 120 -3.96 25.61 12.54
C GLU A 120 -3.48 25.44 11.10
N ALA A 121 -2.19 25.68 10.82
CA ALA A 121 -1.61 25.46 9.49
C ALA A 121 -1.22 23.98 9.23
N ILE A 122 -0.73 23.27 10.26
CA ILE A 122 -0.26 21.88 10.12
C ILE A 122 -1.43 20.90 9.89
N VAL A 123 -2.55 21.09 10.58
CA VAL A 123 -3.72 20.21 10.48
C VAL A 123 -4.21 20.01 9.03
N PRO A 124 -4.51 21.06 8.25
CA PRO A 124 -4.94 20.88 6.86
C PRO A 124 -3.83 20.32 5.96
N ALA A 125 -2.56 20.65 6.20
CA ALA A 125 -1.43 20.10 5.45
C ALA A 125 -1.34 18.57 5.64
N PHE A 126 -1.39 18.10 6.89
CA PHE A 126 -1.38 16.68 7.19
C PHE A 126 -2.63 15.96 6.65
N ALA A 127 -3.81 16.54 6.81
CA ALA A 127 -5.04 15.96 6.27
C ALA A 127 -4.99 15.83 4.74
N THR A 128 -4.39 16.80 4.04
CA THR A 128 -4.22 16.76 2.59
C THR A 128 -3.25 15.65 2.18
N LEU A 129 -2.08 15.58 2.83
CA LEU A 129 -1.11 14.51 2.62
C LEU A 129 -1.75 13.12 2.83
N TYR A 130 -2.45 12.96 3.96
CA TYR A 130 -3.11 11.71 4.29
C TYR A 130 -4.15 11.30 3.24
N ARG A 131 -5.02 12.23 2.81
CA ARG A 131 -6.02 11.94 1.78
C ARG A 131 -5.35 11.60 0.45
N ALA A 132 -4.32 12.34 0.05
CA ALA A 132 -3.61 12.09 -1.19
C ALA A 132 -2.96 10.69 -1.19
N VAL A 133 -2.24 10.33 -0.13
CA VAL A 133 -1.53 9.06 -0.06
C VAL A 133 -2.48 7.90 0.26
N VAL A 134 -3.15 7.94 1.42
CA VAL A 134 -3.91 6.79 1.91
C VAL A 134 -5.15 6.55 1.08
N LEU A 135 -5.94 7.60 0.83
CA LEU A 135 -7.19 7.43 0.08
C LEU A 135 -6.93 7.45 -1.43
N GLY A 136 -6.12 8.39 -1.91
CA GLY A 136 -5.85 8.58 -3.33
C GLY A 136 -4.92 7.52 -3.91
N MET A 137 -3.72 7.37 -3.38
CA MET A 137 -2.72 6.46 -3.92
C MET A 137 -3.02 5.01 -3.54
N TRP A 138 -2.94 4.66 -2.26
CA TRP A 138 -3.02 3.26 -1.80
C TRP A 138 -4.41 2.65 -2.01
N GLN A 139 -5.48 3.36 -1.66
CA GLN A 139 -6.81 2.75 -1.69
C GLN A 139 -7.54 2.90 -3.03
N THR A 140 -7.24 3.94 -3.82
CA THR A 140 -7.92 4.21 -5.09
C THR A 140 -7.05 3.86 -6.29
N LEU A 141 -5.89 4.51 -6.44
CA LEU A 141 -5.08 4.38 -7.65
C LEU A 141 -4.36 3.04 -7.72
N GLU A 142 -3.88 2.49 -6.60
CA GLU A 142 -3.09 1.26 -6.55
C GLU A 142 -3.95 -0.02 -6.63
N THR A 143 -5.14 0.00 -6.03
CA THR A 143 -6.03 -1.17 -6.00
C THR A 143 -6.52 -1.57 -7.39
N ILE A 144 -6.63 -0.62 -8.32
CA ILE A 144 -6.98 -0.87 -9.73
C ILE A 144 -5.90 -1.70 -10.46
N PRO A 145 -4.64 -1.25 -10.59
CA PRO A 145 -3.58 -2.05 -11.20
C PRO A 145 -3.28 -3.32 -10.40
N ALA A 146 -3.45 -3.33 -9.08
CA ALA A 146 -3.35 -4.56 -8.28
C ALA A 146 -4.38 -5.60 -8.71
N ALA A 147 -5.64 -5.21 -8.86
CA ALA A 147 -6.71 -6.09 -9.34
C ALA A 147 -6.41 -6.60 -10.77
N VAL A 148 -6.01 -5.71 -11.68
CA VAL A 148 -5.66 -6.06 -13.06
C VAL A 148 -4.50 -7.04 -13.11
N TRP A 149 -3.43 -6.79 -12.34
CA TRP A 149 -2.27 -7.65 -12.28
C TRP A 149 -2.61 -9.03 -11.73
N LEU A 150 -3.25 -9.09 -10.56
CA LEU A 150 -3.50 -10.34 -9.85
C LEU A 150 -4.52 -11.22 -10.59
N LEU A 151 -5.66 -10.65 -11.00
CA LEU A 151 -6.69 -11.38 -11.74
C LEU A 151 -6.22 -11.76 -13.15
N GLY A 152 -5.52 -10.84 -13.83
CA GLY A 152 -4.94 -11.10 -15.14
C GLY A 152 -3.91 -12.23 -15.10
N THR A 153 -2.99 -12.19 -14.14
CA THR A 153 -1.96 -13.23 -13.95
C THR A 153 -2.57 -14.56 -13.52
N ALA A 154 -3.66 -14.55 -12.75
CA ALA A 154 -4.40 -15.76 -12.38
C ALA A 154 -4.89 -16.52 -13.63
N SER A 155 -5.27 -15.83 -14.71
CA SER A 155 -5.66 -16.49 -15.96
C SER A 155 -4.53 -17.34 -16.57
N GLY A 156 -3.28 -16.88 -16.44
CA GLY A 156 -2.08 -17.64 -16.82
C GLY A 156 -1.82 -18.82 -15.89
N ALA A 157 -1.95 -18.59 -14.58
CA ALA A 157 -1.79 -19.63 -13.56
C ALA A 157 -2.82 -20.76 -13.69
N ARG A 158 -4.08 -20.46 -14.03
CA ARG A 158 -5.14 -21.44 -14.22
C ARG A 158 -4.77 -22.55 -15.22
N ARG A 159 -4.00 -22.22 -16.26
CA ARG A 159 -3.65 -23.14 -17.35
C ARG A 159 -2.38 -23.93 -17.09
N LYS A 160 -1.42 -23.35 -16.38
CA LYS A 160 -0.03 -23.86 -16.32
C LYS A 160 0.61 -23.83 -14.93
N GLY A 161 -0.10 -23.36 -13.91
CA GLY A 161 0.42 -23.17 -12.56
C GLY A 161 -0.25 -24.09 -11.52
N PRO A 162 0.30 -24.16 -10.30
CA PRO A 162 -0.35 -24.84 -9.19
C PRO A 162 -1.71 -24.20 -8.87
N GLN A 163 -2.69 -25.02 -8.49
CA GLN A 163 -4.02 -24.55 -8.11
C GLN A 163 -3.97 -23.53 -6.95
N SER A 164 -3.06 -23.73 -6.00
CA SER A 164 -2.86 -22.79 -4.88
C SER A 164 -2.49 -21.39 -5.35
N VAL A 165 -1.56 -21.26 -6.30
CA VAL A 165 -1.15 -19.97 -6.86
C VAL A 165 -2.32 -19.29 -7.59
N PHE A 166 -3.09 -20.05 -8.36
CA PHE A 166 -4.30 -19.54 -9.00
C PHE A 166 -5.29 -18.98 -7.96
N VAL A 167 -5.61 -19.75 -6.92
CA VAL A 167 -6.56 -19.35 -5.87
C VAL A 167 -6.08 -18.11 -5.12
N ILE A 168 -4.81 -18.06 -4.73
CA ILE A 168 -4.22 -16.90 -4.04
C ILE A 168 -4.36 -15.63 -4.89
N LEU A 169 -3.97 -15.69 -6.17
CA LEU A 169 -4.06 -14.55 -7.07
C LEU A 169 -5.51 -14.09 -7.28
N VAL A 170 -6.46 -15.03 -7.41
CA VAL A 170 -7.89 -14.69 -7.54
C VAL A 170 -8.42 -14.01 -6.29
N ILE A 171 -8.15 -14.55 -5.11
CA ILE A 171 -8.65 -13.99 -3.84
C ILE A 171 -8.10 -12.59 -3.62
N LEU A 172 -6.78 -12.41 -3.72
CA LEU A 172 -6.15 -11.10 -3.52
C LEU A 172 -6.59 -10.09 -4.58
N GLY A 173 -6.71 -10.54 -5.84
CA GLY A 173 -7.19 -9.70 -6.94
C GLY A 173 -8.65 -9.26 -6.77
N ALA A 174 -9.52 -10.17 -6.30
CA ALA A 174 -10.93 -9.87 -6.05
C ALA A 174 -11.10 -8.89 -4.89
N ILE A 175 -10.35 -9.05 -3.80
CA ILE A 175 -10.34 -8.10 -2.68
C ILE A 175 -9.97 -6.70 -3.18
N ASN A 176 -8.89 -6.59 -3.95
CA ASN A 176 -8.46 -5.30 -4.52
C ASN A 176 -9.49 -4.71 -5.47
N ALA A 177 -10.14 -5.53 -6.31
CA ALA A 177 -11.20 -5.08 -7.19
C ALA A 177 -12.41 -4.52 -6.42
N VAL A 178 -12.81 -5.19 -5.32
CA VAL A 178 -13.90 -4.71 -4.45
C VAL A 178 -13.53 -3.39 -3.80
N ILE A 179 -12.31 -3.24 -3.29
CA ILE A 179 -11.84 -1.98 -2.69
C ILE A 179 -11.83 -0.85 -3.73
N ALA A 180 -11.29 -1.12 -4.92
CA ALA A 180 -11.25 -0.16 -6.02
C ALA A 180 -12.66 0.31 -6.40
N LEU A 181 -13.59 -0.62 -6.61
CA LEU A 181 -14.98 -0.32 -6.95
C LEU A 181 -15.68 0.49 -5.85
N TYR A 182 -15.49 0.10 -4.60
CA TYR A 182 -16.02 0.83 -3.45
C TYR A 182 -15.50 2.28 -3.42
N ARG A 183 -14.19 2.48 -3.61
CA ARG A 183 -13.58 3.80 -3.60
C ARG A 183 -14.04 4.67 -4.76
N LEU A 184 -14.18 4.11 -5.97
CA LEU A 184 -14.72 4.84 -7.11
C LEU A 184 -16.20 5.22 -6.93
N ALA A 185 -16.99 4.39 -6.26
CA ALA A 185 -18.41 4.66 -6.02
C ALA A 185 -18.66 5.69 -4.89
N VAL A 186 -17.77 5.78 -3.91
CA VAL A 186 -17.91 6.69 -2.75
C VAL A 186 -17.14 8.00 -2.92
N ALA A 187 -16.15 8.05 -3.82
CA ALA A 187 -15.36 9.26 -4.10
C ALA A 187 -15.98 10.18 -5.18
N GLY A 188 -17.12 9.80 -5.78
CA GLY A 188 -17.94 10.64 -6.67
C GLY A 188 -19.13 11.24 -5.95
#